data_AF-A0A8T6WWI6-F1
#
_entry.id   AF-A0A8T6WWI6-F1
#
_cell.length_a   1.000
_cell.length_b   1.000
_cell.length_c   1.000
_cell.angle_alpha   90.00
_cell.angle_beta   90.00
_cell.angle_gamma   90.00
#
_symmetry.space_group_name_H-M   'P 1'
#
loop_
_entity.id
_entity.type
_entity.pdbx_description
1 polymer ?
#
loop_
_entity_poly.entity_id
_entity_poly.type
_entity_poly.pdbx_seq_one_letter_code
_entity_poly.pdbx_strand_id
1 'polypeptide(L)' 'MEHSREVHEFWDRVKEETGIEADFQDAWAFADTPDISDDLLDLVLSGRKTASCNLLKETELEGWP' A
#
# COMPACT_ATOMS: atom_id res chain seq x y z
N MET A 1 12.06 -0.22 2.71
CA MET A 1 12.63 0.85 1.85
C MET A 1 12.57 2.16 2.62
N GLU A 2 13.33 3.19 2.23
CA GLU A 2 13.15 4.51 2.84
C GLU A 2 11.97 5.20 2.12
N HIS A 3 10.92 5.54 2.87
CA HIS A 3 9.73 6.20 2.32
C HIS A 3 9.83 7.71 2.51
N SER A 4 9.08 8.46 1.69
CA SER A 4 9.08 9.90 1.76
C SER A 4 8.48 10.40 3.08
N ARG A 5 8.84 11.62 3.47
CA ARG A 5 8.32 12.27 4.68
C ARG A 5 6.79 12.35 4.66
N GLU A 6 6.22 12.62 3.48
CA GLU A 6 4.78 12.76 3.27
C GLU A 6 4.00 11.47 3.58
N VAL A 7 4.59 10.30 3.31
CA VAL A 7 4.01 8.99 3.65
C VAL A 7 3.94 8.82 5.17
N HIS A 8 5.01 9.18 5.88
CA HIS A 8 5.04 9.11 7.33
C HIS A 8 4.06 10.11 7.98
N GLU A 9 4.02 11.35 7.51
CA GLU A 9 3.06 12.36 7.97
C GLU A 9 1.60 11.95 7.72
N PHE A 10 1.32 11.25 6.62
CA PHE A 10 0.01 10.66 6.38
C PHE A 10 -0.34 9.59 7.42
N TRP A 11 0.60 8.68 7.70
CA TRP A 11 0.37 7.61 8.68
C TRP A 11 0.16 8.16 10.10
N ASP A 12 0.97 9.13 10.53
CA ASP A 12 0.83 9.77 11.85
C ASP A 12 -0.56 10.40 12.00
N ARG A 13 -1.04 11.11 10.98
CA ARG A 13 -2.40 11.68 10.98
C ARG A 13 -3.48 10.60 11.09
N VAL A 14 -3.35 9.48 10.37
CA VAL A 14 -4.30 8.36 10.49
C VAL A 14 -4.32 7.80 11.90
N LYS A 15 -3.15 7.64 12.55
CA LYS A 15 -3.08 7.18 13.95
C LYS A 15 -3.81 8.12 14.89
N GLU A 16 -3.59 9.43 14.75
CA GLU A 16 -4.27 10.45 15.55
C GLU A 16 -5.80 10.45 15.35
N GLU A 17 -6.27 10.33 14.11
CA GLU A 17 -7.69 10.40 13.77
C GLU A 17 -8.47 9.13 14.14
N THR A 18 -7.83 7.96 14.11
CA THR A 18 -8.50 6.66 14.27
C THR A 18 -8.20 5.96 15.60
N GLY A 19 -7.14 6.38 16.31
CA GLY A 19 -6.64 5.70 17.50
C GLY A 19 -5.91 4.38 17.22
N ILE A 20 -5.51 4.12 15.97
CA ILE A 20 -4.69 2.96 15.61
C ILE A 20 -3.30 3.10 16.25
N GLU A 21 -2.90 2.08 17.01
CA GLU A 21 -1.58 2.06 17.66
C GLU A 21 -0.49 1.40 16.81
N ALA A 22 -0.85 0.76 15.69
CA ALA A 22 0.09 0.03 14.84
C ALA A 22 1.20 0.94 14.27
N ASP A 23 2.38 0.35 14.13
CA ASP A 23 3.52 0.99 13.47
C ASP A 23 3.36 0.97 11.95
N PHE A 24 3.96 1.96 11.29
CA PHE A 24 4.02 2.01 9.82
C PHE A 24 4.68 0.72 9.29
N GLN A 25 3.99 0.02 8.40
CA GLN A 25 4.50 -1.23 7.82
C GLN A 25 5.25 -0.96 6.52
N ASP A 26 4.54 -0.48 5.49
CA ASP A 26 5.07 -0.23 4.16
C ASP A 26 4.11 0.67 3.36
N ALA A 27 4.60 1.24 2.25
CA ALA A 27 3.80 1.93 1.26
C ALA A 27 4.22 1.53 -0.15
N TRP A 28 3.26 1.10 -0.96
CA TRP A 28 3.45 0.61 -2.32
C TRP A 28 2.27 0.99 -3.21
N ALA A 29 2.48 0.96 -4.52
CA ALA A 29 1.45 1.22 -5.54
C ALA A 29 1.08 -0.06 -6.30
N PHE A 30 -0.14 -0.12 -6.82
CA PHE A 30 -0.53 -1.21 -7.70
C PHE A 30 0.09 -1.06 -9.09
N ALA A 31 0.37 -2.19 -9.74
CA ALA A 31 0.97 -2.25 -11.08
C ALA A 31 2.35 -1.59 -11.18
N ASP A 32 2.90 -1.56 -12.39
CA ASP A 32 4.28 -1.17 -12.70
C ASP A 32 4.39 0.15 -13.48
N THR A 33 3.25 0.80 -13.78
CA THR A 33 3.20 2.08 -14.52
C THR A 33 2.26 3.07 -13.86
N PRO A 34 2.59 4.39 -13.84
CA PRO A 34 1.79 5.40 -13.16
C PRO A 34 0.32 5.43 -13.61
N ASP A 35 0.07 5.37 -14.91
CA ASP A 35 -1.30 5.42 -15.46
C ASP A 35 -2.17 4.27 -14.93
N ILE A 36 -1.62 3.05 -14.86
CA ILE A 36 -2.35 1.88 -14.34
C ILE A 36 -2.47 1.96 -12.81
N SER A 37 -1.46 2.49 -12.11
CA SER A 37 -1.52 2.68 -10.66
C SER A 37 -2.69 3.57 -10.26
N ASP A 38 -2.90 4.68 -10.98
CA ASP A 38 -3.99 5.62 -10.73
C ASP A 38 -5.36 4.97 -11.00
N ASP A 39 -5.52 4.30 -12.15
CA ASP A 39 -6.75 3.57 -12.49
C ASP A 39 -7.12 2.51 -11.44
N LEU A 40 -6.12 1.79 -10.92
CA LEU A 40 -6.33 0.77 -9.90
C LEU A 40 -6.62 1.37 -8.52
N LEU A 41 -6.01 2.51 -8.19
CA LEU A 41 -6.30 3.25 -6.95
C LEU A 41 -7.77 3.71 -6.92
N ASP A 42 -8.29 4.23 -8.02
CA ASP A 42 -9.70 4.63 -8.14
C ASP A 42 -10.67 3.47 -7.87
N LEU A 43 -10.33 2.26 -8.31
CA LEU A 43 -11.12 1.06 -8.01
C LEU A 43 -11.06 0.67 -6.53
N VAL A 44 -9.93 0.91 -5.85
CA VAL A 44 -9.80 0.67 -4.40
C VAL A 44 -10.61 1.70 -3.61
N LEU A 45 -10.46 2.99 -3.92
CA LEU A 45 -11.17 4.08 -3.24
C LEU A 45 -12.69 3.99 -3.42
N SER A 46 -13.15 3.52 -4.59
CA SER A 46 -14.58 3.27 -4.84
C SER A 46 -15.12 1.96 -4.21
N GLY A 47 -14.26 1.16 -3.57
CA GLY A 47 -14.63 -0.12 -2.95
C GLY A 47 -14.91 -1.25 -3.95
N ARG A 48 -14.58 -1.07 -5.24
CA ARG A 48 -14.81 -2.07 -6.28
C ARG A 48 -13.70 -3.12 -6.37
N LYS A 49 -12.46 -2.72 -6.09
CA LYS A 49 -11.30 -3.61 -6.02
C LYS A 49 -10.96 -3.89 -4.56
N THR A 50 -11.28 -5.10 -4.11
CA THR A 50 -11.05 -5.56 -2.73
C THR A 50 -10.04 -6.72 -2.65
N ALA A 51 -9.39 -7.07 -3.77
CA ALA A 51 -8.42 -8.16 -3.86
C ALA A 51 -7.22 -7.78 -4.76
N SER A 52 -6.07 -8.41 -4.49
CA SER A 52 -4.85 -8.34 -5.30
C SER A 52 -4.23 -9.73 -5.44
N CYS A 53 -3.29 -9.88 -6.37
CA CYS A 53 -2.50 -11.10 -6.53
C CYS A 53 -1.08 -10.75 -6.99
N ASN A 54 -0.10 -11.51 -6.49
CA ASN A 54 1.30 -11.45 -6.91
C ASN A 54 1.75 -12.86 -7.33
N LEU A 55 2.90 -12.98 -7.99
CA LEU A 55 3.46 -14.28 -8.32
C LEU A 55 3.99 -14.95 -7.05
N LEU A 56 3.48 -16.14 -6.70
CA LEU A 56 3.92 -16.88 -5.52
C LEU A 56 5.45 -17.06 -5.47
N LYS A 57 6.05 -17.35 -6.62
CA LYS A 57 7.49 -17.53 -6.74
C LYS A 57 8.29 -16.27 -6.37
N GLU A 58 7.78 -15.07 -6.64
CA GLU A 58 8.43 -13.81 -6.24
C GLU A 58 8.35 -13.65 -4.72
N THR A 59 7.17 -13.88 -4.14
CA THR A 59 6.95 -13.84 -2.69
C THR A 59 7.89 -14.79 -1.95
N GLU A 60 8.04 -16.03 -2.43
CA GLU A 60 8.96 -17.03 -1.87
C GLU A 60 10.44 -16.60 -1.99
N LEU A 61 10.84 -15.99 -3.12
CA LEU A 61 12.21 -15.51 -3.33
C LEU A 61 12.57 -14.32 -2.44
N GLU A 62 11.59 -13.47 -2.15
CA GLU A 62 11.73 -12.31 -1.25
C GLU A 62 11.66 -12.71 0.25
N GLY A 63 11.31 -13.96 0.55
CA GLY A 63 11.26 -14.47 1.92
C GLY A 63 10.02 -14.03 2.71
N TRP A 64 8.97 -13.57 2.02
CA TRP A 64 7.66 -13.37 2.63
C TRP A 64 7.02 -14.74 2.94
N PRO A 65 6.25 -14.84 4.04
CA PRO A 65 5.64 -16.09 4.49
C PRO A 65 4.61 -16.67 3.51
#